data_AF-A0A2M7M5Q3-F1
#
_entry.id   AF-A0A2M7M5Q3-F1
#
_cell.length_a   1.000
_cell.length_b   1.000
_cell.length_c   1.000
_cell.angle_alpha   90.00
_cell.angle_beta   90.00
_cell.angle_gamma   90.00
#
_symmetry.space_group_name_H-M   'P 1'
#
loop_
_entity.id
_entity.type
_entity.pdbx_description
1 polymer ?
#
loop_
_entity_poly.entity_id
_entity_poly.type
_entity_poly.pdbx_seq_one_letter_code
_entity_poly.pdbx_strand_id
1 'polypeptide(L)'
;MSTQTIQLQLTLTEPLVLSQSNATEGAHQSLDYIPGATILGAMAAQHYRDFKQQGKAYELFHSGKVRFHNAYPLVNDQPSYPVPLSLHYDKLGEKEEPINYLHKTYATEEGNDPNKIKQVIQGKQHRKGYVSTTQNHQA
;
A
#
# COMPACT_ATOMS: atom_id res chain seq x y z
N MET A 1 6.59 8.28 -25.71
CA MET A 1 5.62 7.17 -25.84
C MET A 1 4.42 7.49 -24.98
N SER A 2 3.20 7.38 -25.51
CA SER A 2 1.98 7.59 -24.73
C SER A 2 1.66 6.33 -23.94
N THR A 3 1.53 6.44 -22.62
CA THR A 3 1.12 5.33 -21.74
C THR A 3 -0.40 5.36 -21.63
N GLN A 4 -1.06 4.26 -21.98
CA GLN A 4 -2.48 4.09 -21.71
C GLN A 4 -2.68 3.35 -20.40
N THR A 5 -3.61 3.83 -19.58
CA THR A 5 -3.93 3.23 -18.28
C THR A 5 -5.38 2.81 -18.29
N ILE A 6 -5.64 1.56 -17.89
CA ILE A 6 -6.99 1.02 -17.69
C ILE A 6 -7.17 0.79 -16.19
N GLN A 7 -8.26 1.31 -15.64
CA GLN A 7 -8.64 1.08 -14.25
C GLN A 7 -9.52 -0.16 -14.15
N LEU A 8 -9.21 -1.03 -13.19
CA LEU A 8 -9.93 -2.27 -12.94
C LEU A 8 -10.38 -2.27 -11.49
N GLN A 9 -11.64 -2.66 -11.26
CA GLN A 9 -12.17 -2.95 -9.94
C GLN A 9 -12.36 -4.47 -9.83
N LEU A 10 -11.78 -5.06 -8.78
CA LEU A 10 -11.89 -6.48 -8.50
C LEU A 10 -12.81 -6.66 -7.30
N THR A 11 -13.80 -7.55 -7.44
CA THR A 11 -14.67 -7.98 -6.33
C THR A 11 -14.33 -9.41 -5.99
N LEU A 12 -13.96 -9.66 -4.73
CA LEU A 12 -13.75 -11.02 -4.24
C LEU A 12 -15.12 -11.66 -3.99
N THR A 13 -15.43 -12.72 -4.74
CA THR A 13 -16.67 -13.50 -4.55
C THR A 13 -16.58 -14.48 -3.39
N GLU A 14 -15.36 -14.77 -2.94
CA GLU A 14 -15.04 -15.65 -1.83
C GLU A 14 -13.76 -15.17 -1.11
N PRO A 15 -13.50 -15.61 0.13
CA PRO A 15 -12.27 -15.27 0.83
C PRO A 15 -11.02 -15.71 0.05
N LEU A 16 -10.11 -14.77 -0.22
CA LEU A 16 -8.87 -15.00 -0.95
C LEU A 16 -7.67 -15.04 0.01
N VAL A 17 -6.83 -16.07 -0.09
CA VAL A 17 -5.59 -16.19 0.68
C VAL A 17 -4.40 -15.96 -0.25
N LEU A 18 -3.60 -14.94 0.07
CA LEU A 18 -2.38 -14.59 -0.67
C LEU A 18 -1.19 -14.60 0.27
N SER A 19 -0.31 -15.59 0.16
CA SER A 19 0.88 -15.70 1.02
C SER A 19 1.86 -14.54 0.77
N GLN A 20 2.32 -13.90 1.85
CA GLN A 20 3.31 -12.83 1.78
C GLN A 20 4.72 -13.32 1.40
N SER A 21 5.06 -14.56 1.75
CA SER A 21 6.33 -15.18 1.37
C SER A 21 6.14 -16.64 0.99
N ASN A 22 6.96 -17.10 0.05
CA ASN A 22 7.08 -18.52 -0.29
C ASN A 22 8.02 -19.30 0.66
N ALA A 23 8.67 -18.60 1.60
CA ALA A 23 9.53 -19.22 2.61
C ALA A 23 8.68 -19.96 3.65
N THR A 24 9.08 -21.19 3.96
CA THR A 24 8.34 -22.14 4.81
C THR A 24 8.64 -22.04 6.30
N GLU A 25 9.51 -21.12 6.72
CA GLU A 25 9.87 -20.94 8.13
C GLU A 25 9.32 -19.61 8.67
N GLY A 26 8.38 -19.71 9.62
CA GLY A 26 7.74 -18.57 10.29
C GLY A 26 6.21 -18.61 10.19
N ALA A 27 5.54 -17.77 10.98
CA ALA A 27 4.08 -17.63 10.91
C ALA A 27 3.68 -17.12 9.52
N HIS A 28 2.93 -17.94 8.76
CA HIS A 28 2.41 -17.55 7.45
C HIS A 28 1.52 -16.31 7.59
N GLN A 29 1.95 -15.20 7.00
CA GLN A 29 1.17 -13.98 6.91
C GLN A 29 0.53 -13.91 5.52
N SER A 30 -0.74 -13.53 5.49
CA SER A 30 -1.44 -13.23 4.23
C SER A 30 -1.34 -11.73 3.93
N LEU A 31 -1.25 -11.41 2.64
CA LEU A 31 -1.34 -10.05 2.13
C LEU A 31 -2.77 -9.54 2.23
N ASP A 32 -2.92 -8.25 2.50
CA ASP A 32 -4.19 -7.52 2.53
C ASP A 32 -4.48 -6.76 1.21
N TYR A 33 -3.72 -7.06 0.15
CA TYR A 33 -3.91 -6.58 -1.21
C TYR A 33 -3.55 -7.68 -2.21
N ILE A 34 -3.94 -7.50 -3.48
CA ILE A 34 -3.58 -8.43 -4.55
C ILE A 34 -2.37 -7.87 -5.32
N PRO A 35 -1.21 -8.56 -5.30
CA PRO A 35 -0.05 -8.12 -6.07
C PRO A 35 -0.34 -8.07 -7.57
N GLY A 36 0.17 -7.05 -8.25
CA GLY A 36 0.02 -6.94 -9.71
C GLY A 36 0.56 -8.17 -10.46
N ALA A 37 1.65 -8.76 -9.96
CA ALA A 37 2.19 -10.01 -10.50
C ALA A 37 1.22 -11.20 -10.39
N THR A 38 0.43 -11.26 -9.32
CA THR A 38 -0.60 -12.30 -9.14
C THR A 38 -1.70 -12.12 -10.19
N ILE A 39 -2.13 -10.88 -10.46
CA ILE A 39 -3.11 -10.58 -11.50
C ILE A 39 -2.57 -10.94 -12.88
N LEU A 40 -1.31 -10.57 -13.17
CA LEU A 40 -0.63 -10.93 -14.41
C LEU A 40 -0.57 -12.46 -14.58
N GLY A 41 -0.21 -13.18 -13.53
CA GLY A 41 -0.15 -14.65 -13.52
C GLY A 41 -1.52 -15.29 -13.76
N ALA A 42 -2.58 -14.77 -13.14
CA ALA A 42 -3.95 -15.23 -13.37
C ALA A 42 -4.40 -15.03 -14.83
N MET A 43 -4.11 -13.86 -15.40
CA MET A 43 -4.42 -13.56 -16.81
C MET A 43 -3.62 -14.44 -17.78
N ALA A 44 -2.34 -14.67 -17.50
CA ALA A 44 -1.52 -15.58 -18.29
C ALA A 44 -2.05 -17.02 -18.20
N ALA A 45 -2.39 -17.51 -17.02
CA ALA A 45 -2.93 -18.86 -16.85
C ALA A 45 -4.16 -19.13 -17.72
N GLN A 46 -5.01 -18.12 -17.92
CA GLN A 46 -6.23 -18.23 -18.72
C GLN A 46 -5.98 -18.02 -20.22
N HIS A 47 -5.19 -17.03 -20.61
CA HIS A 47 -5.16 -16.55 -22.00
C HIS A 47 -3.82 -16.74 -22.72
N TYR A 48 -2.80 -17.28 -22.04
CA TYR A 48 -1.46 -17.35 -22.62
C TYR A 48 -1.41 -18.15 -23.93
N ARG A 49 -2.13 -19.28 -24.01
CA ARG A 49 -2.16 -20.13 -25.20
C ARG A 49 -2.72 -19.39 -26.42
N ASP A 50 -3.83 -18.68 -26.23
CA ASP A 50 -4.52 -17.96 -27.30
C ASP A 50 -3.65 -16.80 -27.82
N PHE A 51 -3.08 -16.01 -26.92
CA PHE A 51 -2.18 -14.93 -27.31
C PHE A 51 -0.84 -15.42 -27.86
N LYS A 52 -0.41 -16.64 -27.48
CA LYS A 52 0.78 -17.27 -28.07
C LYS A 52 0.52 -17.64 -29.53
N GLN A 53 -0.64 -18.19 -29.86
CA GLN A 53 -1.03 -18.48 -31.25
C GLN A 53 -1.09 -17.21 -32.10
N GLN A 54 -1.45 -16.07 -31.50
CA GLN A 54 -1.46 -14.76 -32.16
C GLN A 54 -0.08 -14.07 -32.22
N GLY A 55 0.98 -14.68 -31.66
CA GLY A 55 2.31 -14.06 -31.59
C GLY A 55 2.44 -12.89 -30.61
N LYS A 56 1.45 -12.65 -29.73
CA LYS A 56 1.39 -11.50 -28.81
C LYS A 56 1.78 -11.82 -27.36
N ALA A 57 1.91 -13.10 -27.01
CA ALA A 57 2.15 -13.53 -25.63
C ALA A 57 3.40 -12.94 -24.98
N TYR A 58 4.50 -12.78 -25.72
CA TYR A 58 5.71 -12.14 -25.17
C TYR A 58 5.45 -10.67 -24.82
N GLU A 59 4.79 -9.95 -25.73
CA GLU A 59 4.49 -8.54 -25.53
C GLU A 59 3.61 -8.31 -24.30
N LEU A 60 2.54 -9.11 -24.17
CA LEU A 60 1.55 -8.98 -23.11
C LEU A 60 2.04 -9.46 -21.74
N PHE A 61 2.86 -10.51 -21.67
CA PHE A 61 3.16 -11.17 -20.40
C PHE A 61 4.63 -11.11 -19.95
N HIS A 62 5.56 -10.79 -20.85
CA HIS A 62 7.01 -10.91 -20.58
C HIS A 62 7.81 -9.63 -20.87
N SER A 63 7.34 -8.78 -21.78
CA SER A 63 8.12 -7.61 -22.24
C SER A 63 8.14 -6.43 -21.26
N GLY A 64 7.24 -6.42 -20.27
CA GLY A 64 7.03 -5.28 -19.37
C GLY A 64 6.31 -4.08 -20.00
N LYS A 65 5.85 -4.19 -21.25
CA LYS A 65 5.00 -3.17 -21.90
C LYS A 65 3.59 -3.12 -21.31
N VAL A 66 3.07 -4.27 -20.86
CA VAL A 66 1.86 -4.36 -20.06
C VAL A 66 2.28 -4.61 -18.62
N ARG A 67 1.74 -3.81 -17.69
CA ARG A 67 2.05 -3.87 -16.26
C ARG A 67 0.76 -3.80 -15.47
N PHE A 68 0.62 -4.72 -14.52
CA PHE A 68 -0.45 -4.71 -13.54
C PHE A 68 0.08 -4.06 -12.26
N HIS A 69 -0.61 -3.04 -11.77
CA HIS A 69 -0.34 -2.49 -10.46
C HIS A 69 -0.99 -3.37 -9.39
N ASN A 70 -0.57 -3.18 -8.13
CA ASN A 70 -1.25 -3.80 -7.00
C ASN A 70 -2.71 -3.35 -6.96
N ALA A 71 -3.62 -4.29 -6.73
CA ALA A 71 -5.01 -3.97 -6.41
C ALA A 71 -5.11 -3.77 -4.91
N TYR A 72 -5.04 -2.51 -4.49
CA TYR A 72 -5.32 -2.10 -3.12
C TYR A 72 -6.83 -2.11 -2.85
N PRO A 73 -7.26 -2.36 -1.59
CA PRO A 73 -8.67 -2.32 -1.24
C PRO A 73 -9.28 -0.95 -1.48
N LEU A 74 -10.57 -0.91 -1.74
CA LEU A 74 -11.34 0.33 -1.69
C LEU A 74 -11.70 0.62 -0.23
N VAL A 75 -11.55 1.87 0.21
CA VAL A 75 -12.01 2.34 1.51
C VAL A 75 -13.17 3.29 1.24
N ASN A 76 -14.37 2.98 1.76
CA ASN A 76 -15.59 3.73 1.45
C ASN A 76 -15.83 3.89 -0.07
N ASP A 77 -15.64 2.80 -0.83
CA ASP A 77 -15.76 2.77 -2.29
C ASP A 77 -14.81 3.70 -3.05
N GLN A 78 -13.76 4.20 -2.40
CA GLN A 78 -12.75 5.07 -3.00
C GLN A 78 -11.38 4.38 -3.09
N PRO A 79 -10.58 4.71 -4.13
CA PRO A 79 -9.20 4.26 -4.21
C PRO A 79 -8.44 4.61 -2.93
N SER A 80 -7.67 3.65 -2.44
CA SER A 80 -6.85 3.82 -1.25
C SER A 80 -5.41 3.38 -1.52
N TYR A 81 -4.50 3.89 -0.71
CA TYR A 81 -3.07 3.62 -0.82
C TYR A 81 -2.52 3.16 0.54
N PRO A 82 -1.48 2.31 0.57
CA PRO A 82 -0.82 1.94 1.81
C PRO A 82 -0.42 3.19 2.61
N VAL A 83 -0.59 3.12 3.93
CA VAL A 83 -0.21 4.23 4.81
C VAL A 83 1.24 4.66 4.51
N PRO A 84 1.49 5.95 4.20
CA PRO A 84 2.83 6.45 3.93
C PRO A 84 3.77 6.24 5.11
N LEU A 85 5.03 5.89 4.80
CA LEU A 85 6.06 5.64 5.82
C LEU A 85 6.38 6.86 6.69
N SER A 86 6.03 8.07 6.23
CA SER A 86 6.20 9.32 6.96
C SER A 86 5.17 9.54 8.07
N LEU A 87 4.04 8.80 8.07
CA LEU A 87 3.00 8.92 9.11
C LEU A 87 3.38 8.11 10.35
N HIS A 88 3.42 8.81 11.48
CA HIS A 88 3.72 8.26 12.80
C HIS A 88 2.58 8.59 13.76
N TYR A 89 2.54 7.96 14.92
CA TYR A 89 1.74 8.35 16.06
C TYR A 89 2.63 8.46 17.30
N ASP A 90 2.20 9.18 18.32
CA ASP A 90 2.89 9.14 19.60
C ASP A 90 2.73 7.76 20.24
N LYS A 91 3.83 7.03 20.41
CA LYS A 91 3.80 5.70 21.02
C LYS A 91 3.24 5.73 22.45
N LEU A 92 3.42 6.85 23.16
CA LEU A 92 2.96 7.05 24.53
C LEU A 92 1.64 7.83 24.61
N GLY A 93 1.14 8.36 23.48
CA GLY A 93 -0.07 9.15 23.38
C GLY A 93 -1.19 8.48 22.58
N GLU A 94 -2.07 9.30 22.00
CA GLU A 94 -3.18 8.81 21.19
C GLU A 94 -2.70 8.30 19.82
N LYS A 95 -3.20 7.13 19.42
CA LYS A 95 -2.77 6.44 18.20
C LYS A 95 -3.48 6.92 16.94
N GLU A 96 -4.63 7.59 17.10
CA GLU A 96 -5.49 8.02 16.00
C GLU A 96 -5.09 9.38 15.43
N GLU A 97 -4.18 10.11 16.08
CA GLU A 97 -3.65 11.38 15.60
C GLU A 97 -2.31 11.19 14.86
N PRO A 98 -2.31 11.21 13.51
CA PRO A 98 -1.08 11.04 12.76
C PRO A 98 -0.19 12.28 12.86
N ILE A 99 1.06 12.04 13.22
CA ILE A 99 2.14 13.02 13.31
C ILE A 99 3.04 12.87 12.09
N ASN A 100 3.33 13.97 11.42
CA ASN A 100 4.40 14.01 10.41
C ASN A 100 5.75 14.12 11.11
N TYR A 101 6.51 13.02 11.11
CA TYR A 101 7.79 12.93 11.82
C TYR A 101 8.89 13.83 11.23
N LEU A 102 8.71 14.34 10.00
CA LEU A 102 9.62 15.31 9.39
C LEU A 102 9.44 16.75 9.93
N HIS A 103 8.32 17.03 10.62
CA HIS A 103 7.91 18.41 10.89
C HIS A 103 8.07 18.92 12.32
N LYS A 104 8.33 18.06 13.33
CA LYS A 104 8.70 18.45 14.71
C LYS A 104 8.78 17.20 15.60
N THR A 105 9.96 16.85 16.10
CA THR A 105 10.12 15.82 17.15
C THR A 105 10.55 16.40 18.50
N TYR A 106 10.82 17.70 18.56
CA TYR A 106 11.19 18.41 19.79
C TYR A 106 10.43 19.73 19.84
N ALA A 107 9.68 19.95 20.92
CA ALA A 107 9.27 21.29 21.30
C ALA A 107 10.36 21.84 22.24
N THR A 108 11.06 22.89 21.82
CA THR A 108 11.91 23.71 22.70
C THR A 108 11.04 24.74 23.41
N GLU A 109 11.43 25.18 24.61
CA GLU A 109 10.74 26.29 25.29
C GLU A 109 10.88 27.61 24.50
N GLU A 110 10.00 28.59 24.78
CA GLU A 110 10.17 29.95 24.30
C GLU A 110 11.57 30.46 24.70
N GLY A 111 12.41 30.73 23.70
CA GLY A 111 13.82 31.10 23.90
C GLY A 111 14.83 30.30 23.09
N ASN A 112 14.43 29.26 22.35
CA ASN A 112 15.28 28.56 21.38
C ASN A 112 16.55 27.91 22.00
N ASP A 113 16.58 27.60 23.30
CA ASP A 113 17.68 26.84 23.92
C ASP A 113 17.58 25.36 23.47
N PRO A 114 18.52 24.87 22.63
CA PRO A 114 18.48 23.50 22.12
C PRO A 114 18.72 22.45 23.21
N ASN A 115 19.14 22.85 24.43
CA ASN A 115 19.39 21.94 25.54
C ASN A 115 18.18 21.75 26.48
N LYS A 116 17.10 22.52 26.28
CA LYS A 116 15.87 22.42 27.09
C LYS A 116 14.73 21.84 26.26
N ILE A 117 14.62 20.51 26.29
CA ILE A 117 13.54 19.77 25.63
C ILE A 117 12.30 19.83 26.53
N LYS A 118 11.22 20.49 26.06
CA LYS A 118 9.95 20.61 26.78
C LYS A 118 9.14 19.31 26.76
N GLN A 119 9.16 18.61 25.63
CA GLN A 119 8.57 17.29 25.48
C GLN A 119 9.31 16.47 24.43
N VAL A 120 9.49 15.17 24.69
CA VAL A 120 9.99 14.19 23.72
C VAL A 120 8.80 13.40 23.22
N ILE A 121 8.50 13.49 21.92
CA ILE A 121 7.50 12.62 21.30
C ILE A 121 8.22 11.37 20.79
N GLN A 122 7.91 10.21 21.35
CA GLN A 122 8.42 8.94 20.82
C GLN A 122 7.53 8.47 19.67
N GLY A 123 7.78 8.98 18.47
CA GLY A 123 7.02 8.58 17.29
C GLY A 123 7.17 7.09 16.96
N LYS A 124 6.06 6.44 16.64
CA LYS A 124 6.02 5.08 16.08
C LYS A 124 5.29 5.11 14.75
N GLN A 125 5.88 4.47 13.76
CA GLN A 125 5.35 4.46 12.39
C GLN A 125 4.01 3.71 12.29
N HIS A 126 3.06 4.29 11.56
CA HIS A 126 1.89 3.56 11.08
C HIS A 126 2.31 2.65 9.92
N ARG A 127 2.49 1.36 10.19
CA ARG A 127 2.97 0.37 9.20
C ARG A 127 1.85 -0.46 8.56
N LYS A 128 0.60 -0.18 8.88
CA LYS A 128 -0.57 -1.02 8.52
C LYS A 128 -1.72 -0.14 8.09
N GLY A 129 -2.56 -0.70 7.21
CA GLY A 129 -3.78 -0.05 6.74
C GLY A 129 -3.57 0.79 5.48
N TYR A 130 -4.66 1.47 5.10
CA TYR A 130 -4.76 2.22 3.87
C TYR A 130 -5.36 3.61 4.13
N VAL A 131 -4.91 4.61 3.37
CA VAL A 131 -5.43 5.97 3.37
C VAL A 131 -6.16 6.25 2.06
N SER A 132 -7.31 6.91 2.14
CA SER A 132 -8.05 7.40 0.98
C SER A 132 -8.21 8.93 1.08
N THR A 133 -8.46 9.58 -0.05
CA THR A 133 -8.55 11.04 -0.18
C THR A 133 -9.81 11.63 0.47
N THR A 134 -10.79 10.79 0.85
CA THR A 134 -12.01 11.22 1.54
C THR A 134 -11.91 10.88 3.02
N GLN A 135 -11.45 11.83 3.83
CA GLN A 135 -11.64 11.79 5.27
C GLN A 135 -13.06 12.26 5.58
N ASN A 136 -13.92 11.35 6.04
CA ASN A 136 -15.02 11.77 6.92
C ASN A 136 -14.42 11.93 8.32
N HIS A 137 -13.95 13.13 8.64
CA HIS A 137 -13.91 13.55 10.04
C HIS A 137 -15.36 13.80 10.48
N GLN A 138 -15.95 12.86 11.22
CA GLN A 138 -17.02 13.24 12.12
C GLN A 138 -16.37 13.92 13.31
N ALA A 139 -16.66 15.22 13.43
CA ALA A 139 -16.27 16.08 14.55
C ALA A 139 -16.94 15.67 15.86
#